data_AF-A0A956BVS6-F1
#
_entry.id   AF-A0A956BVS6-F1
#
_cell.length_a   1.000
_cell.length_b   1.000
_cell.length_c   1.000
_cell.angle_alpha   90.00
_cell.angle_beta   90.00
_cell.angle_gamma   90.00
#
_symmetry.space_group_name_H-M   'P 1'
#
loop_
_entity.id
_entity.type
_entity.pdbx_description
1 polymer ?
#
loop_
_entity_poly.entity_id
_entity_poly.type
_entity_poly.pdbx_seq_one_letter_code
_entity_poly.pdbx_strand_id
1 'polypeptide(L)'
;DGNPDNGTEDMAFQRGLQNLTATLEVAHQRFPNPPRIVLVGSSGGAYGVLAGTVMTRYFYPDTPLLVLSDSGAPIVNGVDTDFIQRAVDQLNAADILPRSCEDCLANGHTTGLLEWALGFDRNLTVAYMTHARDHVIGEFFMGTTAAQFEAAVVGETERLMRRFPGRVFRFVIPGSRHTLAMGMDHLSEDLVGTLLGAVGGLGFGFVGEDVNSEELSTWALGGMNETGLDPSGRAWSAYAWVRTLLSDPVNTPDVLQLE
;
A
#
# COMPACT_ATOMS: atom_id res chain seq x y z
N ASP A 1 7.09 16.82 -16.22
CA ASP A 1 7.93 16.14 -15.19
C ASP A 1 7.53 16.49 -13.76
N GLY A 2 6.37 17.13 -13.56
CA GLY A 2 5.91 17.51 -12.22
C GLY A 2 6.48 18.84 -11.74
N ASN A 3 7.11 19.63 -12.61
CA ASN A 3 7.41 21.01 -12.29
C ASN A 3 6.17 21.90 -12.51
N PRO A 4 5.63 22.56 -11.46
CA PRO A 4 4.49 23.46 -11.60
C PRO A 4 4.74 24.66 -12.53
N ASP A 5 6.00 25.00 -12.80
CA ASP A 5 6.37 26.07 -13.75
C ASP A 5 6.13 25.69 -15.23
N ASN A 6 5.91 24.41 -15.53
CA ASN A 6 5.77 23.93 -16.91
C ASN A 6 4.33 24.08 -17.47
N GLY A 7 3.35 24.50 -16.65
CA GLY A 7 1.95 24.70 -17.04
C GLY A 7 1.16 23.40 -17.29
N THR A 8 -0.12 23.54 -17.64
CA THR A 8 -1.07 22.42 -17.81
C THR A 8 -0.82 21.54 -19.05
N GLU A 9 0.10 21.95 -19.93
CA GLU A 9 0.51 21.19 -21.11
C GLU A 9 1.78 20.34 -20.87
N ASP A 10 2.33 20.35 -19.66
CA ASP A 10 3.50 19.52 -19.32
C ASP A 10 3.16 18.04 -19.30
N MET A 11 3.78 17.28 -20.19
CA MET A 11 3.65 15.82 -20.18
C MET A 11 4.45 15.23 -19.01
N ALA A 12 3.75 14.68 -18.03
CA ALA A 12 4.34 13.81 -17.02
C ALA A 12 4.60 12.41 -17.60
N PHE A 13 5.87 12.00 -17.69
CA PHE A 13 6.23 10.65 -18.08
C PHE A 13 6.06 9.67 -16.92
N GLN A 14 5.05 8.81 -16.99
CA GLN A 14 4.87 7.73 -16.03
C GLN A 14 5.86 6.59 -16.33
N ARG A 15 6.88 6.43 -15.47
CA ARG A 15 7.96 5.42 -15.64
C ARG A 15 7.93 4.30 -14.60
N GLY A 16 6.92 4.27 -13.73
CA GLY A 16 6.85 3.33 -12.60
C GLY A 16 6.95 1.87 -13.04
N LEU A 17 6.24 1.50 -14.11
CA LEU A 17 6.26 0.14 -14.65
C LEU A 17 7.63 -0.26 -15.23
N GLN A 18 8.29 0.64 -15.95
CA GLN A 18 9.63 0.41 -16.51
C GLN A 18 10.65 0.27 -15.37
N ASN A 19 10.56 1.13 -14.35
CA ASN A 19 11.44 1.07 -13.18
C ASN A 19 11.27 -0.25 -12.41
N LEU A 20 10.03 -0.70 -12.24
CA LEU A 20 9.71 -1.97 -11.59
C LEU A 20 10.21 -3.17 -12.41
N THR A 21 10.05 -3.12 -13.74
CA THR A 21 10.57 -4.15 -14.66
C THR A 21 12.09 -4.26 -14.54
N ALA A 22 12.80 -3.13 -14.64
CA ALA A 22 14.26 -3.10 -14.53
C ALA A 22 14.74 -3.59 -13.15
N THR A 23 14.01 -3.24 -12.08
CA THR A 23 14.30 -3.72 -10.72
C THR A 23 14.20 -5.24 -10.62
N LEU A 24 13.11 -5.81 -11.14
CA LEU A 24 12.89 -7.26 -11.12
C LEU A 24 13.88 -8.01 -12.01
N GLU A 25 14.27 -7.45 -13.16
CA GLU A 25 15.29 -8.03 -14.03
C GLU A 25 16.65 -8.11 -13.30
N VAL A 26 17.09 -7.02 -12.68
CA VAL A 26 18.34 -7.00 -11.89
C VAL A 26 18.24 -7.95 -10.69
N ALA A 27 17.11 -7.97 -10.00
CA ALA A 27 16.89 -8.87 -8.86
C ALA A 27 17.00 -10.33 -9.30
N HIS A 28 16.37 -10.72 -10.41
CA HIS A 28 16.40 -12.09 -10.92
C HIS A 28 17.80 -12.52 -11.36
N GLN A 29 18.57 -11.62 -11.98
CA GLN A 29 19.97 -11.89 -12.32
C GLN A 29 20.85 -12.10 -11.08
N ARG A 30 20.61 -11.36 -10.00
CA ARG A 30 21.41 -11.39 -8.76
C ARG A 30 21.00 -12.52 -7.82
N PHE A 31 19.70 -12.80 -7.72
CA PHE A 31 19.08 -13.72 -6.79
C PHE A 31 18.10 -14.63 -7.53
N PRO A 32 18.59 -15.53 -8.41
CA PRO A 32 17.70 -16.32 -9.28
C PRO A 32 16.81 -17.31 -8.53
N ASN A 33 17.24 -17.76 -7.34
CA ASN A 33 16.51 -18.74 -6.53
C ASN A 33 16.42 -18.27 -5.06
N PRO A 34 15.74 -17.14 -4.77
CA PRO A 34 15.60 -16.69 -3.40
C PRO A 34 14.63 -17.64 -2.66
N PRO A 35 14.87 -17.93 -1.37
CA PRO A 35 13.96 -18.80 -0.61
C PRO A 35 12.59 -18.16 -0.39
N ARG A 36 12.49 -16.83 -0.53
CA ARG A 36 11.27 -16.03 -0.46
C ARG A 36 11.47 -14.66 -1.05
N ILE A 37 10.38 -14.00 -1.39
CA ILE A 37 10.34 -12.59 -1.83
C ILE A 37 9.36 -11.84 -0.93
N VAL A 38 9.74 -10.62 -0.56
CA VAL A 38 8.86 -9.68 0.13
C VAL A 38 8.75 -8.44 -0.76
N LEU A 39 7.54 -8.19 -1.26
CA LEU A 39 7.20 -7.02 -2.06
C LEU A 39 6.46 -6.04 -1.16
N VAL A 40 7.11 -4.92 -0.82
CA VAL A 40 6.56 -3.89 0.07
C VAL A 40 6.23 -2.65 -0.73
N GLY A 41 5.09 -2.05 -0.46
CA GLY A 41 4.74 -0.74 -0.95
C GLY A 41 4.10 0.08 0.16
N SER A 42 4.52 1.33 0.29
CA SER A 42 3.94 2.31 1.21
C SER A 42 3.25 3.42 0.44
N SER A 43 2.11 3.92 0.93
CA SER A 43 1.38 5.04 0.31
C SER A 43 1.01 4.74 -1.16
N GLY A 44 1.30 5.63 -2.10
CA GLY A 44 1.20 5.38 -3.55
C GLY A 44 1.89 4.08 -4.00
N GLY A 45 2.97 3.67 -3.35
CA GLY A 45 3.68 2.42 -3.62
C GLY A 45 2.85 1.17 -3.29
N ALA A 46 1.92 1.24 -2.34
CA ALA A 46 1.01 0.15 -2.00
C ALA A 46 -0.03 -0.13 -3.11
N TYR A 47 -0.21 0.77 -4.07
CA TYR A 47 -0.91 0.47 -5.32
C TYR A 47 0.04 -0.14 -6.36
N GLY A 48 1.32 0.24 -6.33
CA GLY A 48 2.35 -0.33 -7.21
C GLY A 48 2.57 -1.83 -7.00
N VAL A 49 2.38 -2.34 -5.77
CA VAL A 49 2.49 -3.79 -5.49
C VAL A 49 1.42 -4.62 -6.19
N LEU A 50 0.34 -4.00 -6.71
CA LEU A 50 -0.67 -4.68 -7.54
C LEU A 50 -0.04 -5.21 -8.83
N ALA A 51 0.54 -4.31 -9.63
CA ALA A 51 1.30 -4.69 -10.81
C ALA A 51 2.53 -5.51 -10.43
N GLY A 52 3.19 -5.14 -9.34
CA GLY A 52 4.37 -5.86 -8.84
C GLY A 52 4.09 -7.31 -8.47
N THR A 53 2.90 -7.66 -8.02
CA THR A 53 2.53 -9.05 -7.73
C THR A 53 2.57 -9.90 -9.00
N VAL A 54 1.90 -9.44 -10.07
CA VAL A 54 1.86 -10.14 -11.36
C VAL A 54 3.26 -10.21 -11.97
N MET A 55 3.99 -9.10 -11.97
CA MET A 55 5.34 -9.06 -12.55
C MET A 55 6.34 -9.90 -11.76
N THR A 56 6.28 -9.91 -10.43
CA THR A 56 7.15 -10.77 -9.61
C THR A 56 6.93 -12.24 -9.95
N ARG A 57 5.69 -12.65 -10.23
CA ARG A 57 5.38 -14.02 -10.66
C ARG A 57 5.91 -14.38 -12.03
N TYR A 58 6.01 -13.42 -12.94
CA TYR A 58 6.66 -13.64 -14.22
C TYR A 58 8.14 -14.03 -14.05
N PHE A 59 8.87 -13.38 -13.14
CA PHE A 59 10.28 -13.69 -12.87
C PHE A 59 10.49 -14.85 -11.88
N TYR A 60 9.55 -15.06 -10.96
CA TYR A 60 9.63 -16.03 -9.87
C TYR A 60 8.30 -16.78 -9.71
N PRO A 61 8.01 -17.76 -10.57
CA PRO A 61 6.70 -18.41 -10.63
C PRO A 61 6.33 -19.13 -9.34
N ASP A 62 7.29 -19.82 -8.71
CA ASP A 62 7.01 -20.72 -7.58
C ASP A 62 7.51 -20.21 -6.23
N THR A 63 8.31 -19.14 -6.20
CA THR A 63 8.93 -18.65 -4.95
C THR A 63 7.86 -18.12 -3.99
N PRO A 64 7.88 -18.44 -2.68
CA PRO A 64 6.99 -17.82 -1.71
C PRO A 64 7.04 -16.29 -1.77
N LEU A 65 5.88 -15.64 -1.97
CA LEU A 65 5.77 -14.19 -2.10
C LEU A 65 4.89 -13.64 -0.98
N LEU A 66 5.45 -12.73 -0.20
CA LEU A 66 4.69 -11.88 0.71
C LEU A 66 4.53 -10.50 0.07
N VAL A 67 3.30 -10.06 -0.12
CA VAL A 67 2.97 -8.67 -0.45
C VAL A 67 2.62 -7.95 0.85
N LEU A 68 3.31 -6.85 1.15
CA LEU A 68 3.02 -5.98 2.28
C LEU A 68 2.56 -4.62 1.76
N SER A 69 1.27 -4.35 1.94
CA SER A 69 0.63 -3.08 1.60
C SER A 69 0.55 -2.21 2.85
N ASP A 70 1.40 -1.18 2.91
CA ASP A 70 1.49 -0.22 4.01
C ASP A 70 0.80 1.10 3.65
N SER A 71 -0.24 1.49 4.41
CA SER A 71 -1.05 2.67 4.12
C SER A 71 -1.47 2.76 2.65
N GLY A 72 -1.91 1.62 2.13
CA GLY A 72 -2.65 1.52 0.87
C GLY A 72 -3.78 0.49 0.94
N ALA A 73 -4.20 0.15 2.15
CA ALA A 73 -5.34 -0.70 2.40
C ALA A 73 -6.64 0.05 2.06
N PRO A 74 -7.69 -0.67 1.66
CA PRO A 74 -8.55 -0.39 0.51
C PRO A 74 -9.25 0.96 0.53
N ILE A 75 -9.16 1.62 -0.61
CA ILE A 75 -9.07 3.08 -0.60
C ILE A 75 -10.27 3.74 -1.28
N VAL A 76 -11.00 2.99 -2.08
CA VAL A 76 -12.15 3.52 -2.77
C VAL A 76 -13.37 3.31 -1.90
N ASN A 77 -13.75 4.36 -1.19
CA ASN A 77 -15.12 4.46 -0.70
C ASN A 77 -16.10 4.04 -1.81
N GLY A 78 -17.25 3.47 -1.50
CA GLY A 78 -18.28 3.21 -2.51
C GLY A 78 -18.82 4.46 -3.23
N VAL A 79 -18.08 5.58 -3.23
CA VAL A 79 -18.34 6.86 -3.89
C VAL A 79 -17.61 6.96 -5.25
N ASP A 80 -16.39 6.42 -5.40
CA ASP A 80 -15.63 6.48 -6.66
C ASP A 80 -15.07 5.12 -7.11
N THR A 81 -15.98 4.19 -7.39
CA THR A 81 -15.69 2.81 -7.81
C THR A 81 -14.79 2.68 -9.04
N ASP A 82 -14.60 3.75 -9.80
CA ASP A 82 -13.81 3.76 -11.04
C ASP A 82 -12.35 4.20 -10.82
N PHE A 83 -11.96 4.65 -9.62
CA PHE A 83 -10.62 5.17 -9.36
C PHE A 83 -9.51 4.19 -9.74
N ILE A 84 -9.64 2.91 -9.36
CA ILE A 84 -8.61 1.90 -9.66
C ILE A 84 -8.51 1.62 -11.15
N GLN A 85 -9.64 1.59 -11.87
CA GLN A 85 -9.62 1.48 -13.33
C GLN A 85 -8.85 2.65 -13.95
N ARG A 86 -9.15 3.88 -13.52
CA ARG A 86 -8.42 5.07 -14.01
C ARG A 86 -6.94 5.03 -13.66
N ALA A 87 -6.58 4.58 -12.45
CA ALA A 87 -5.18 4.44 -12.05
C ALA A 87 -4.43 3.42 -12.93
N VAL A 88 -5.05 2.28 -13.23
CA VAL A 88 -4.51 1.28 -14.16
C VAL A 88 -4.30 1.87 -15.56
N ASP A 89 -5.28 2.63 -16.07
CA ASP A 89 -5.21 3.24 -17.40
C ASP A 89 -4.14 4.33 -17.46
N GLN A 90 -4.06 5.21 -16.45
CA GLN A 90 -3.06 6.27 -16.34
C GLN A 90 -1.63 5.72 -16.24
N LEU A 91 -1.46 4.58 -15.58
CA LEU A 91 -0.17 3.90 -15.47
C LEU A 91 0.16 3.04 -16.71
N ASN A 92 -0.74 2.99 -17.70
CA ASN A 92 -0.65 2.12 -18.87
C ASN A 92 -0.38 0.65 -18.47
N ALA A 93 -1.07 0.18 -17.43
CA ALA A 93 -0.87 -1.12 -16.81
C ALA A 93 -1.98 -2.13 -17.15
N ALA A 94 -2.99 -1.73 -17.94
CA ALA A 94 -4.13 -2.59 -18.30
C ALA A 94 -3.69 -3.91 -18.95
N ASP A 95 -2.67 -3.88 -19.81
CA ASP A 95 -2.16 -5.06 -20.50
C ASP A 95 -1.49 -6.10 -19.56
N ILE A 96 -1.14 -5.70 -18.34
CA ILE A 96 -0.57 -6.58 -17.32
C ILE A 96 -1.66 -7.30 -16.55
N LEU A 97 -2.90 -6.79 -16.57
CA LEU A 97 -4.01 -7.44 -15.91
C LEU A 97 -4.33 -8.78 -16.59
N PRO A 98 -4.39 -9.87 -15.82
CA PRO A 98 -4.70 -11.18 -16.36
C PRO A 98 -6.10 -11.18 -16.97
N ARG A 99 -6.27 -11.78 -18.15
CA ARG A 99 -7.59 -11.85 -18.84
C ARG A 99 -8.68 -12.52 -18.00
N SER A 100 -8.29 -13.42 -17.10
CA SER A 100 -9.20 -14.09 -16.15
C SER A 100 -9.69 -13.17 -15.01
N CYS A 101 -9.29 -11.91 -15.01
CA CYS A 101 -9.55 -10.94 -13.95
C CYS A 101 -10.66 -9.96 -14.37
N GLU A 102 -11.82 -10.48 -14.77
CA GLU A 102 -12.89 -9.68 -15.42
C GLU A 102 -13.51 -8.63 -14.48
N ASP A 103 -13.69 -8.93 -13.19
CA ASP A 103 -14.34 -8.05 -12.20
C ASP A 103 -13.40 -7.54 -11.10
N CYS A 104 -12.09 -7.71 -11.26
CA CYS A 104 -11.13 -7.47 -10.19
C CYS A 104 -10.97 -6.01 -9.76
N LEU A 105 -11.40 -5.07 -10.59
CA LEU A 105 -11.33 -3.64 -10.31
C LEU A 105 -12.71 -3.05 -9.99
N ALA A 106 -13.78 -3.83 -10.16
CA ALA A 106 -15.16 -3.36 -10.14
C ALA A 106 -15.67 -2.99 -8.73
N ASN A 107 -15.04 -3.52 -7.67
CA ASN A 107 -15.39 -3.15 -6.30
C ASN A 107 -14.75 -1.82 -5.86
N GLY A 108 -14.04 -1.14 -6.76
CA GLY A 108 -13.28 0.08 -6.48
C GLY A 108 -12.00 -0.18 -5.69
N HIS A 109 -11.84 -1.30 -5.01
CA HIS A 109 -10.73 -1.49 -4.09
C HIS A 109 -9.54 -2.19 -4.74
N THR A 110 -8.32 -1.86 -4.30
CA THR A 110 -7.08 -2.57 -4.65
C THR A 110 -7.10 -4.05 -4.26
N THR A 111 -8.00 -4.43 -3.36
CA THR A 111 -8.20 -5.79 -2.85
C THR A 111 -8.74 -6.77 -3.88
N GLY A 112 -9.48 -6.31 -4.91
CA GLY A 112 -10.08 -7.23 -5.89
C GLY A 112 -9.03 -7.96 -6.75
N LEU A 113 -7.97 -7.27 -7.19
CA LEU A 113 -6.85 -7.91 -7.90
C LEU A 113 -6.04 -8.83 -6.98
N LEU A 114 -5.80 -8.44 -5.73
CA LEU A 114 -5.09 -9.27 -4.76
C LEU A 114 -5.90 -10.51 -4.37
N GLU A 115 -7.23 -10.39 -4.28
CA GLU A 115 -8.16 -11.51 -4.12
C GLU A 115 -8.09 -12.48 -5.29
N TRP A 116 -8.12 -11.96 -6.52
CA TRP A 116 -7.91 -12.77 -7.71
C TRP A 116 -6.59 -13.52 -7.60
N ALA A 117 -5.48 -12.81 -7.33
CA ALA A 117 -4.15 -13.42 -7.24
C ALA A 117 -4.09 -14.51 -6.15
N LEU A 118 -4.67 -14.27 -4.97
CA LEU A 118 -4.78 -15.25 -3.87
C LEU A 118 -5.61 -16.48 -4.24
N GLY A 119 -6.58 -16.34 -5.15
CA GLY A 119 -7.38 -17.45 -5.68
C GLY A 119 -6.59 -18.39 -6.58
N PHE A 120 -5.62 -17.87 -7.34
CA PHE A 120 -4.81 -18.64 -8.29
C PHE A 120 -3.46 -19.10 -7.72
N ASP A 121 -2.84 -18.28 -6.89
CA ASP A 121 -1.49 -18.51 -6.36
C ASP A 121 -1.52 -18.97 -4.90
N ARG A 122 -1.13 -20.23 -4.68
CA ARG A 122 -1.04 -20.83 -3.34
C ARG A 122 0.17 -20.37 -2.54
N ASN A 123 1.18 -19.81 -3.21
CA ASN A 123 2.42 -19.32 -2.60
C ASN A 123 2.39 -17.80 -2.35
N LEU A 124 1.25 -17.14 -2.59
CA LEU A 124 1.02 -15.74 -2.24
C LEU A 124 0.44 -15.62 -0.84
N THR A 125 1.05 -14.73 -0.07
CA THR A 125 0.53 -14.15 1.17
C THR A 125 0.40 -12.65 1.01
N VAL A 126 -0.66 -12.06 1.54
CA VAL A 126 -0.89 -10.61 1.54
C VAL A 126 -1.00 -10.11 2.98
N ALA A 127 -0.38 -8.97 3.27
CA ALA A 127 -0.43 -8.31 4.55
C ALA A 127 -0.80 -6.85 4.36
N TYR A 128 -1.76 -6.38 5.14
CA TYR A 128 -2.15 -4.98 5.19
C TYR A 128 -1.69 -4.38 6.51
N MET A 129 -1.03 -3.23 6.46
CA MET A 129 -0.73 -2.45 7.65
C MET A 129 -1.10 -0.99 7.40
N THR A 130 -1.77 -0.34 8.36
CA THR A 130 -2.18 1.07 8.23
C THR A 130 -2.70 1.62 9.56
N HIS A 131 -2.88 2.93 9.62
CA HIS A 131 -3.68 3.57 10.65
C HIS A 131 -5.16 3.53 10.26
N ALA A 132 -6.03 3.31 11.25
CA ALA A 132 -7.47 3.14 11.05
C ALA A 132 -8.13 4.34 10.35
N ARG A 133 -7.58 5.56 10.52
CA ARG A 133 -8.10 6.81 9.98
C ARG A 133 -7.03 7.59 9.19
N ASP A 134 -6.16 6.89 8.45
CA ASP A 134 -5.10 7.49 7.64
C ASP A 134 -5.60 8.72 6.84
N HIS A 135 -5.15 9.91 7.26
CA HIS A 135 -5.64 11.18 6.73
C HIS A 135 -5.24 11.38 5.26
N VAL A 136 -3.99 11.03 4.95
CA VAL A 136 -3.38 11.25 3.63
C VAL A 136 -4.14 10.46 2.57
N ILE A 137 -4.36 9.18 2.81
CA ILE A 137 -5.07 8.34 1.84
C ILE A 137 -6.57 8.58 1.92
N GLY A 138 -7.14 8.58 3.12
CA GLY A 138 -8.59 8.63 3.31
C GLY A 138 -9.22 9.97 2.98
N GLU A 139 -8.78 11.03 3.64
CA GLU A 139 -9.44 12.35 3.54
C GLU A 139 -8.86 13.18 2.41
N PHE A 140 -7.53 13.22 2.28
CA PHE A 140 -6.86 14.06 1.29
C PHE A 140 -6.99 13.50 -0.14
N PHE A 141 -6.45 12.30 -0.41
CA PHE A 141 -6.47 11.77 -1.77
C PHE A 141 -7.84 11.26 -2.22
N MET A 142 -8.63 10.69 -1.31
CA MET A 142 -9.90 10.04 -1.67
C MET A 142 -11.15 10.84 -1.32
N GLY A 143 -11.02 11.96 -0.59
CA GLY A 143 -12.17 12.77 -0.19
C GLY A 143 -13.20 12.03 0.66
N THR A 144 -12.78 10.98 1.37
CA THR A 144 -13.64 10.26 2.31
C THR A 144 -13.69 11.00 3.65
N THR A 145 -14.63 10.65 4.52
CA THR A 145 -14.49 10.96 5.96
C THR A 145 -13.63 9.88 6.63
N ALA A 146 -12.95 10.22 7.73
CA ALA A 146 -12.19 9.26 8.52
C ALA A 146 -12.98 7.98 8.88
N ALA A 147 -14.28 8.10 9.19
CA ALA A 147 -15.14 6.95 9.50
C ALA A 147 -15.44 6.07 8.26
N GLN A 148 -15.57 6.68 7.08
CA GLN A 148 -15.74 5.92 5.84
C GLN A 148 -14.47 5.14 5.49
N PHE A 149 -13.29 5.76 5.67
CA PHE A 149 -12.01 5.09 5.46
C PHE A 149 -11.82 3.91 6.42
N GLU A 150 -12.06 4.14 7.72
CA GLU A 150 -11.99 3.09 8.75
C GLU A 150 -12.89 1.90 8.41
N ALA A 151 -14.15 2.16 8.03
CA ALA A 151 -15.10 1.12 7.65
C ALA A 151 -14.65 0.33 6.41
N ALA A 152 -14.06 0.99 5.41
CA ALA A 152 -13.54 0.33 4.20
C ALA A 152 -12.34 -0.58 4.53
N VAL A 153 -11.37 -0.07 5.30
CA VAL A 153 -10.21 -0.84 5.76
C VAL A 153 -10.65 -2.08 6.51
N VAL A 154 -11.55 -1.95 7.50
CA VAL A 154 -12.05 -3.08 8.28
C VAL A 154 -12.81 -4.07 7.39
N GLY A 155 -13.79 -3.59 6.63
CA GLY A 155 -14.70 -4.44 5.86
C GLY A 155 -13.98 -5.31 4.83
N GLU A 156 -13.09 -4.71 4.05
CA GLU A 156 -12.39 -5.41 2.99
C GLU A 156 -11.27 -6.33 3.51
N THR A 157 -10.50 -5.89 4.52
CA THR A 157 -9.48 -6.76 5.11
C THR A 157 -10.12 -7.97 5.79
N GLU A 158 -11.22 -7.78 6.51
CA GLU A 158 -11.94 -8.89 7.16
C GLU A 158 -12.55 -9.84 6.12
N ARG A 159 -13.10 -9.31 5.01
CA ARG A 159 -13.59 -10.10 3.88
C ARG A 159 -12.51 -10.99 3.28
N LEU A 160 -11.32 -10.44 3.02
CA LEU A 160 -10.19 -11.21 2.50
C LEU A 160 -9.66 -12.25 3.49
N MET A 161 -9.53 -11.88 4.77
CA MET A 161 -9.10 -12.82 5.83
C MET A 161 -10.05 -14.00 5.98
N ARG A 162 -11.36 -13.78 5.90
CA ARG A 162 -12.36 -14.87 5.90
C ARG A 162 -12.25 -15.78 4.67
N ARG A 163 -11.99 -15.20 3.50
CA ARG A 163 -11.88 -15.96 2.24
C ARG A 163 -10.57 -16.75 2.14
N PHE A 164 -9.48 -16.23 2.69
CA PHE A 164 -8.14 -16.79 2.57
C PHE A 164 -7.46 -16.93 3.93
N PRO A 165 -7.99 -17.78 4.82
CA PRO A 165 -7.45 -17.96 6.17
C PRO A 165 -5.99 -18.40 6.11
N GLY A 166 -5.14 -17.76 6.92
CA GLY A 166 -3.70 -18.04 7.00
C GLY A 166 -2.86 -17.49 5.83
N ARG A 167 -3.46 -16.77 4.87
CA ARG A 167 -2.75 -16.13 3.75
C ARG A 167 -3.00 -14.63 3.65
N VAL A 168 -3.89 -14.08 4.48
CA VAL A 168 -4.13 -12.65 4.60
C VAL A 168 -3.95 -12.24 6.04
N PHE A 169 -3.18 -11.18 6.26
CA PHE A 169 -2.80 -10.67 7.56
C PHE A 169 -3.10 -9.18 7.66
N ARG A 170 -3.43 -8.72 8.87
CA ARG A 170 -3.80 -7.33 9.13
C ARG A 170 -3.11 -6.77 10.37
N PHE A 171 -2.64 -5.54 10.23
CA PHE A 171 -2.13 -4.69 11.29
C PHE A 171 -2.75 -3.29 11.16
N VAL A 172 -3.89 -3.08 11.80
CA VAL A 172 -4.60 -1.80 11.82
C VAL A 172 -4.58 -1.25 13.24
N ILE A 173 -4.04 -0.06 13.39
CA ILE A 173 -3.85 0.62 14.68
C ILE A 173 -4.58 1.96 14.70
N PRO A 174 -4.91 2.50 15.88
CA PRO A 174 -5.65 3.77 15.96
C PRO A 174 -4.80 4.94 15.47
N GLY A 175 -5.48 6.02 15.08
CA GLY A 175 -4.86 7.28 14.67
C GLY A 175 -5.05 7.59 13.19
N SER A 176 -4.51 8.76 12.80
CA SER A 176 -4.67 9.34 11.47
C SER A 176 -3.36 9.58 10.73
N ARG A 177 -2.26 9.02 11.25
CA ARG A 177 -0.93 9.10 10.64
C ARG A 177 -0.88 8.28 9.35
N HIS A 178 0.20 8.47 8.61
CA HIS A 178 0.40 7.85 7.32
C HIS A 178 1.71 7.04 7.26
N THR A 179 1.62 5.83 6.73
CA THR A 179 2.68 4.82 6.64
C THR A 179 3.25 4.34 7.98
N LEU A 180 3.69 3.09 7.99
CA LEU A 180 4.41 2.47 9.10
C LEU A 180 5.81 1.99 8.66
N ALA A 181 5.97 1.58 7.40
CA ALA A 181 7.19 0.95 6.92
C ALA A 181 8.26 1.95 6.43
N MET A 182 7.92 3.24 6.24
CA MET A 182 8.90 4.27 5.84
C MET A 182 9.89 4.65 6.95
N GLY A 183 9.61 4.28 8.21
CA GLY A 183 10.57 4.38 9.32
C GLY A 183 10.95 5.82 9.69
N MET A 184 10.02 6.78 9.57
CA MET A 184 10.25 8.19 9.92
C MET A 184 9.89 8.55 11.37
N ASP A 185 9.59 7.55 12.20
CA ASP A 185 9.21 7.65 13.61
C ASP A 185 10.31 8.19 14.55
N HIS A 186 11.54 8.30 14.05
CA HIS A 186 12.66 8.90 14.79
C HIS A 186 12.76 10.43 14.59
N LEU A 187 11.92 11.01 13.74
CA LEU A 187 11.86 12.45 13.48
C LEU A 187 10.65 13.06 14.19
N SER A 188 10.76 14.31 14.64
CA SER A 188 9.60 15.04 15.17
C SER A 188 8.62 15.35 14.03
N GLU A 189 7.32 15.43 14.33
CA GLU A 189 6.28 15.76 13.33
C GLU A 189 6.59 17.07 12.60
N ASP A 190 7.06 18.10 13.33
CA ASP A 190 7.50 19.37 12.73
C ASP A 190 8.66 19.19 11.73
N LEU A 191 9.58 18.27 12.00
CA LEU A 191 10.72 18.00 11.13
C LEU A 191 10.30 17.16 9.91
N VAL A 192 9.36 16.25 10.09
CA VAL A 192 8.71 15.50 9.00
C VAL A 192 7.95 16.47 8.09
N GLY A 193 7.11 17.35 8.64
CA GLY A 193 6.39 18.37 7.88
C GLY A 193 7.33 19.35 7.17
N THR A 194 8.45 19.72 7.81
CA THR A 194 9.48 20.56 7.17
C THR A 194 10.21 19.83 6.03
N LEU A 195 10.55 18.55 6.21
CA LEU A 195 11.19 17.74 5.17
C LEU A 195 10.25 17.46 4.01
N LEU A 196 9.01 17.09 4.30
CA LEU A 196 7.97 16.88 3.28
C LEU A 196 7.64 18.18 2.57
N GLY A 197 7.47 19.29 3.29
CA GLY A 197 7.26 20.62 2.71
C GLY A 197 8.43 21.09 1.86
N ALA A 198 9.68 20.78 2.24
CA ALA A 198 10.85 21.04 1.43
C ALA A 198 10.93 20.14 0.19
N VAL A 199 10.59 18.85 0.31
CA VAL A 199 10.58 17.90 -0.82
C VAL A 199 9.44 18.20 -1.81
N GLY A 200 8.25 18.53 -1.31
CA GLY A 200 7.11 18.99 -2.09
C GLY A 200 7.35 20.36 -2.73
N GLY A 201 8.02 21.28 -2.03
CA GLY A 201 8.49 22.55 -2.58
C GLY A 201 9.62 22.41 -3.61
N LEU A 202 10.26 21.23 -3.70
CA LEU A 202 11.27 20.90 -4.70
C LEU A 202 10.72 20.08 -5.87
N GLY A 203 9.41 19.83 -5.94
CA GLY A 203 8.76 19.14 -7.07
C GLY A 203 9.06 17.64 -7.15
N PHE A 204 9.53 17.01 -6.07
CA PHE A 204 9.80 15.56 -6.06
C PHE A 204 8.60 14.78 -5.52
N GLY A 205 7.88 14.10 -6.42
CA GLY A 205 7.12 12.87 -6.11
C GLY A 205 5.63 13.01 -5.79
N PHE A 206 5.14 14.18 -5.39
CA PHE A 206 3.71 14.44 -5.17
C PHE A 206 3.38 15.82 -5.74
N VAL A 207 2.78 15.86 -6.93
CA VAL A 207 2.58 17.12 -7.65
C VAL A 207 1.13 17.28 -8.06
N GLY A 208 0.52 18.35 -7.54
CA GLY A 208 -0.79 18.89 -7.89
C GLY A 208 -0.92 20.24 -7.20
N GLU A 209 -1.73 21.17 -7.72
CA GLU A 209 -1.97 22.48 -7.08
C GLU A 209 -2.48 22.33 -5.62
N ASP A 210 -3.08 21.18 -5.32
CA ASP A 210 -3.66 20.82 -4.02
C ASP A 210 -2.62 20.26 -3.01
N VAL A 211 -1.44 19.79 -3.46
CA VAL A 211 -0.37 19.30 -2.57
C VAL A 211 0.63 20.44 -2.34
N ASN A 212 0.27 21.38 -1.49
CA ASN A 212 1.10 22.53 -1.16
C ASN A 212 1.81 22.36 0.20
N SER A 213 2.71 23.29 0.53
CA SER A 213 3.46 23.25 1.79
C SER A 213 2.59 23.37 3.06
N GLU A 214 1.41 23.98 2.96
CA GLU A 214 0.45 24.06 4.07
C GLU A 214 -0.15 22.68 4.33
N GLU A 215 -0.59 21.99 3.28
CA GLU A 215 -1.09 20.62 3.38
C GLU A 215 -0.02 19.63 3.83
N LEU A 216 1.18 19.66 3.23
CA LEU A 216 2.25 18.75 3.61
C LEU A 216 2.70 18.92 5.08
N SER A 217 2.41 20.08 5.69
CA SER A 217 2.68 20.32 7.10
C SER A 217 1.67 19.66 8.04
N THR A 218 0.50 19.24 7.55
CA THR A 218 -0.50 18.49 8.32
C THR A 218 -0.23 16.99 8.34
N TRP A 219 0.64 16.50 7.43
CA TRP A 219 0.92 15.07 7.28
C TRP A 219 1.82 14.58 8.41
N ALA A 220 1.24 13.80 9.31
CA ALA A 220 1.98 13.06 10.32
C ALA A 220 2.31 11.65 9.81
N LEU A 221 3.59 11.29 9.80
CA LEU A 221 4.02 9.95 9.42
C LEU A 221 4.15 9.05 10.64
N GLY A 222 3.78 7.78 10.47
CA GLY A 222 3.98 6.79 11.52
C GLY A 222 5.32 6.07 11.42
N GLY A 223 5.43 4.95 12.14
CA GLY A 223 6.57 4.08 11.97
C GLY A 223 6.49 2.73 12.67
N MET A 224 7.56 1.96 12.49
CA MET A 224 7.62 0.55 12.86
C MET A 224 7.59 0.30 14.38
N ASN A 225 7.79 1.33 15.20
CA ASN A 225 7.69 1.24 16.67
C ASN A 225 6.26 1.44 17.19
N GLU A 226 5.33 1.96 16.38
CA GLU A 226 3.94 2.12 16.80
C GLU A 226 3.28 0.77 17.06
N THR A 227 2.38 0.74 18.05
CA THR A 227 1.82 -0.48 18.59
C THR A 227 0.31 -0.54 18.47
N GLY A 228 -0.21 -1.73 18.16
CA GLY A 228 -1.63 -2.06 18.31
C GLY A 228 -1.82 -3.27 19.21
N LEU A 229 -3.07 -3.48 19.66
CA LEU A 229 -3.45 -4.63 20.45
C LEU A 229 -4.05 -5.75 19.58
N ASP A 230 -3.70 -7.00 19.90
CA ASP A 230 -4.40 -8.18 19.37
C ASP A 230 -5.68 -8.48 20.18
N PRO A 231 -6.53 -9.45 19.76
CA PRO A 231 -7.77 -9.80 20.48
C PRO A 231 -7.57 -10.29 21.92
N SER A 232 -6.36 -10.67 22.31
CA SER A 232 -6.03 -11.05 23.70
C SER A 232 -5.61 -9.85 24.57
N GLY A 233 -5.51 -8.65 23.98
CA GLY A 233 -5.02 -7.44 24.63
C GLY A 233 -3.49 -7.36 24.68
N ARG A 234 -2.76 -8.22 23.95
CA ARG A 234 -1.30 -8.14 23.88
C ARG A 234 -0.89 -7.08 22.86
N ALA A 235 0.06 -6.23 23.24
CA ALA A 235 0.62 -5.22 22.37
C ALA A 235 1.64 -5.81 21.38
N TRP A 236 1.57 -5.32 20.14
CA TRP A 236 2.47 -5.64 19.05
C TRP A 236 2.93 -4.36 18.37
N SER A 237 4.24 -4.14 18.28
CA SER A 237 4.75 -3.12 17.35
C SER A 237 4.63 -3.61 15.92
N ALA A 238 4.49 -2.68 14.97
CA ALA A 238 4.53 -2.98 13.54
C ALA A 238 5.78 -3.81 13.17
N TYR A 239 6.95 -3.49 13.74
CA TYR A 239 8.17 -4.29 13.59
C TYR A 239 8.03 -5.72 14.10
N ALA A 240 7.56 -5.89 15.34
CA ALA A 240 7.41 -7.23 15.93
C ALA A 240 6.40 -8.07 15.14
N TRP A 241 5.33 -7.44 14.66
CA TRP A 241 4.32 -8.06 13.84
C TRP A 241 4.88 -8.51 12.48
N VAL A 242 5.52 -7.63 11.70
CA VAL A 242 6.13 -7.98 10.40
C VAL A 242 7.20 -9.07 10.58
N ARG A 243 8.03 -8.97 11.62
CA ARG A 243 9.04 -9.99 11.91
C ARG A 243 8.40 -11.35 12.16
N THR A 244 7.30 -11.39 12.93
CA THR A 244 6.57 -12.62 13.22
C THR A 244 5.92 -13.16 11.96
N LEU A 245 5.32 -12.32 11.12
CA LEU A 245 4.79 -12.71 9.82
C LEU A 245 5.83 -13.39 8.93
N LEU A 246 7.06 -12.88 8.94
CA LEU A 246 8.15 -13.47 8.18
C LEU A 246 8.62 -14.80 8.77
N SER A 247 8.81 -14.90 10.09
CA SER A 247 9.39 -16.09 10.72
C SER A 247 8.39 -17.18 11.09
N ASP A 248 7.16 -16.81 11.42
CA ASP A 248 6.11 -17.65 11.97
C ASP A 248 4.70 -17.10 11.59
N PRO A 249 4.33 -17.17 10.31
CA PRO A 249 3.05 -16.66 9.83
C PRO A 249 1.84 -17.34 10.50
N VAL A 250 1.98 -18.59 10.95
CA VAL A 250 0.89 -19.34 11.60
C VAL A 250 0.47 -18.70 12.92
N ASN A 251 1.44 -18.14 13.66
CA ASN A 251 1.20 -17.50 14.95
C ASN A 251 1.21 -15.96 14.87
N THR A 252 1.15 -15.41 13.66
CA THR A 252 1.04 -13.95 13.49
C THR A 252 -0.38 -13.51 13.84
N PRO A 253 -0.56 -12.59 14.79
CA PRO A 253 -1.89 -12.18 15.23
C PRO A 253 -2.57 -11.28 14.18
N ASP A 254 -3.89 -11.29 14.20
CA ASP A 254 -4.69 -10.18 13.68
C ASP A 254 -4.57 -9.01 14.67
N VAL A 255 -4.04 -7.87 14.21
CA VAL A 255 -4.04 -6.63 15.00
C VAL A 255 -5.09 -5.71 14.40
N LEU A 256 -6.15 -5.48 15.15
CA LEU A 256 -7.21 -4.55 14.81
C LEU A 256 -7.57 -3.75 16.07
N GLN A 257 -7.08 -2.53 16.13
CA GLN A 257 -7.42 -1.57 17.17
C GLN A 257 -7.86 -0.25 16.51
N LEU A 258 -9.07 0.20 16.83
CA LEU A 258 -9.69 1.39 16.24
C LEU A 258 -9.66 2.60 17.19
N GLU A 259 -9.57 2.35 18.51
CA GLU A 259 -9.50 3.36 19.58
C GLU A 259 -8.34 3.09 20.53
#